data_AF-A0A7J8Z2B1-F1
#
_entry.id   AF-A0A7J8Z2B1-F1
#
_cell.length_a   1.000
_cell.length_b   1.000
_cell.length_c   1.000
_cell.angle_alpha   90.00
_cell.angle_beta   90.00
_cell.angle_gamma   90.00
#
_symmetry.space_group_name_H-M   'P 1'
#
loop_
_entity.id
_entity.type
_entity.pdbx_description
1 polymer ?
#
loop_
_entity_poly.entity_id
_entity_poly.type
_entity_poly.pdbx_seq_one_letter_code
_entity_poly.pdbx_strand_id
1 'polypeptide(L)' 'MRAESQDLKHLTNELEVNVAASRVWELYRHLGISMLTAQQLKNVIQNVQVLEGDGGVGTMLKLTFAP' A
#
# COMPACT_ATOMS: atom_id res chain seq x y z
N MET A 1 34.26 6.46 -1.01
CA MET A 1 33.25 5.81 -0.15
C MET A 1 32.54 4.79 -1.04
N ARG A 2 32.79 3.49 -0.87
CA ARG A 2 32.12 2.43 -1.64
C ARG A 2 30.70 2.28 -1.06
N ALA A 3 29.67 2.53 -1.86
CA ALA A 3 28.34 2.07 -1.52
C ALA A 3 28.36 0.54 -1.72
N GLU A 4 28.22 -0.21 -0.64
CA GLU A 4 27.98 -1.64 -0.74
C GLU A 4 26.60 -1.84 -1.36
N SER A 5 26.55 -2.34 -2.59
CA SER A 5 25.30 -2.69 -3.25
C SER A 5 24.77 -3.95 -2.58
N GLN A 6 23.73 -3.82 -1.76
CA GLN A 6 23.00 -4.97 -1.24
C GLN A 6 22.23 -5.63 -2.39
N ASP A 7 22.35 -6.95 -2.53
CA ASP A 7 21.54 -7.71 -3.48
C ASP A 7 20.05 -7.61 -3.11
N LEU A 8 19.22 -7.26 -4.09
CA LEU A 8 17.78 -7.17 -3.92
C LEU A 8 17.17 -8.57 -3.84
N LYS A 9 16.52 -8.88 -2.71
CA LYS A 9 15.74 -10.11 -2.55
C LYS A 9 14.36 -9.93 -3.16
N HIS A 10 13.86 -10.96 -3.85
CA HIS A 10 12.53 -10.98 -4.47
C HIS A 10 11.62 -12.01 -3.79
N LEU A 11 10.41 -11.61 -3.41
CA LEU A 11 9.36 -12.46 -2.85
C LEU A 11 8.05 -12.15 -3.58
N THR A 12 7.34 -13.18 -4.04
CA THR A 12 6.07 -13.06 -4.75
C THR A 12 4.93 -13.71 -3.97
N ASN A 13 3.72 -13.19 -4.16
CA ASN A 13 2.48 -13.80 -3.69
C ASN A 13 1.41 -13.60 -4.76
N GLU A 14 0.63 -14.63 -5.03
CA GLU A 14 -0.47 -14.62 -6.00
C GLU A 14 -1.76 -15.04 -5.30
N LEU A 15 -2.85 -14.33 -5.58
CA LEU A 15 -4.16 -14.60 -5.00
C LEU A 15 -5.23 -14.47 -6.08
N GLU A 16 -5.89 -15.58 -6.40
CA GLU A 16 -7.05 -15.58 -7.28
C GLU A 16 -8.28 -15.06 -6.53
N VAL A 17 -9.01 -14.14 -7.17
CA VAL A 17 -10.26 -13.57 -6.63
C VAL A 17 -11.35 -13.59 -7.70
N ASN A 18 -12.57 -13.91 -7.30
CA ASN A 18 -13.73 -13.94 -8.20
C ASN A 18 -14.31 -12.54 -8.43
N VAL A 19 -13.48 -11.61 -8.92
CA VAL A 19 -13.84 -10.22 -9.20
C VAL A 19 -13.14 -9.78 -10.48
N ALA A 20 -13.82 -8.98 -11.32
CA ALA A 20 -13.21 -8.44 -12.54
C ALA A 20 -11.93 -7.64 -12.22
N ALA A 21 -10.89 -7.83 -13.02
CA ALA A 21 -9.59 -7.17 -12.84
C ALA A 21 -9.71 -5.64 -12.78
N SER A 22 -10.58 -5.04 -13.60
CA SER A 22 -10.84 -3.59 -13.58
C SER A 22 -11.35 -3.12 -12.22
N ARG A 23 -12.21 -3.91 -11.58
CA ARG A 23 -12.78 -3.54 -10.28
C ARG A 23 -11.76 -3.64 -9.15
N VAL A 24 -10.88 -4.64 -9.21
CA VAL A 24 -9.75 -4.74 -8.28
C VAL A 24 -8.80 -3.56 -8.52
N TRP A 25 -8.49 -3.25 -9.78
CA TRP A 25 -7.59 -2.16 -10.14
C TRP A 25 -8.05 -0.78 -9.64
N GLU A 26 -9.36 -0.50 -9.67
CA GLU A 26 -9.92 0.75 -9.11
C GLU A 26 -9.57 0.95 -7.62
N LEU A 27 -9.39 -0.12 -6.85
CA LEU A 27 -8.93 -0.01 -5.45
C LEU A 27 -7.45 0.31 -5.34
N TYR A 28 -6.62 -0.25 -6.21
CA TYR A 28 -5.16 -0.14 -6.14
C TYR A 28 -4.59 1.12 -6.80
N ARG A 29 -5.29 1.68 -7.80
CA ARG A 29 -4.73 2.72 -8.67
C ARG A 29 -4.52 4.09 -8.01
N HIS A 30 -5.10 4.34 -6.83
CA HIS A 30 -5.00 5.59 -6.05
C HIS A 30 -5.02 5.24 -4.54
N LEU A 31 -5.56 6.13 -3.69
CA LEU A 31 -5.65 5.95 -2.24
C LEU A 31 -6.69 4.92 -1.76
N GLY A 32 -7.46 4.31 -2.65
CA GLY A 32 -8.58 3.44 -2.31
C GLY A 32 -8.20 2.32 -1.34
N ILE A 33 -7.14 1.58 -1.65
CA ILE A 33 -6.67 0.48 -0.80
C ILE A 33 -6.15 0.98 0.56
N SER A 34 -5.43 2.11 0.59
CA SER A 34 -4.92 2.72 1.83
C SER A 34 -6.03 3.18 2.76
N MET A 35 -7.10 3.75 2.21
CA MET A 35 -8.28 4.16 2.99
C MET A 35 -9.07 2.94 3.47
N LEU A 36 -9.21 1.91 2.63
CA LEU A 36 -9.90 0.68 3.00
C LEU A 36 -9.17 -0.05 4.14
N THR A 37 -7.85 -0.15 4.10
CA THR A 37 -7.06 -0.80 5.16
C THR A 37 -7.16 -0.04 6.48
N ALA A 38 -7.11 1.29 6.46
CA ALA A 38 -7.32 2.12 7.64
C ALA A 38 -8.70 1.90 8.29
N GLN A 39 -9.72 1.60 7.48
CA GLN A 39 -11.09 1.39 7.94
C GLN A 39 -11.31 -0.04 8.45
N GLN A 40 -10.83 -1.04 7.73
CA GLN A 40 -11.17 -2.45 7.92
C GLN A 40 -10.13 -3.23 8.73
N LEU A 41 -8.86 -2.83 8.68
CA LEU A 41 -7.75 -3.55 9.30
C LEU A 41 -7.17 -2.77 10.49
N LYS A 42 -8.04 -2.22 11.35
CA LYS A 42 -7.62 -1.39 12.50
C LYS A 42 -6.73 -2.10 13.50
N ASN A 43 -6.78 -3.43 13.53
CA ASN A 43 -5.90 -4.28 14.33
C ASN A 43 -4.48 -4.42 13.75
N VAL A 44 -4.25 -3.94 12.51
CA VAL A 44 -2.94 -3.92 11.85
C VAL A 44 -2.50 -2.47 11.62
N ILE A 45 -3.34 -1.68 10.95
CA ILE A 45 -3.10 -0.26 10.64
C ILE A 45 -4.11 0.57 11.42
N GLN A 46 -3.64 1.26 12.46
CA GLN A 46 -4.47 2.11 13.29
C GLN A 46 -4.81 3.44 12.61
N ASN A 47 -3.89 3.98 11.79
CA ASN A 47 -4.10 5.25 11.10
C ASN A 47 -3.32 5.36 9.78
N VAL A 48 -3.89 6.12 8.83
CA VAL A 48 -3.29 6.49 7.55
C VAL A 48 -3.49 7.98 7.34
N GLN A 49 -2.39 8.72 7.16
CA GLN A 49 -2.41 10.15 6.84
C GLN A 49 -1.72 10.38 5.50
N VAL A 50 -2.34 11.16 4.61
CA VAL A 50 -1.69 11.68 3.41
C VAL A 50 -0.93 12.94 3.80
N LEU A 51 0.40 12.91 3.65
CA LEU A 51 1.24 14.08 3.91
C LEU A 51 1.34 14.99 2.68
N GLU A 52 1.40 14.38 1.49
CA GLU A 52 1.50 15.07 0.20
C GLU A 52 0.97 14.16 -0.92
N GLY A 53 0.36 14.75 -1.94
CA GLY A 53 -0.10 14.05 -3.14
C GLY A 53 -1.58 13.67 -3.16
N ASP A 54 -2.00 13.06 -4.28
CA ASP A 54 -3.40 12.75 -4.61
C ASP A 54 -3.69 11.24 -4.71
N GLY A 55 -2.69 10.39 -4.43
CA GLY A 55 -2.74 8.96 -4.63
C GLY A 55 -1.98 8.47 -5.86
N GLY A 56 -1.50 9.38 -6.72
CA GLY A 56 -0.60 9.08 -7.82
C GLY A 56 0.86 8.90 -7.37
N VAL A 57 1.75 8.75 -8.36
CA VAL A 57 3.20 8.64 -8.14
C VAL A 57 3.72 9.88 -7.42
N GLY A 58 4.52 9.67 -6.38
CA GLY A 58 5.05 10.76 -5.53
C GLY A 58 4.23 11.03 -4.27
N THR A 59 3.05 10.42 -4.11
CA THR A 59 2.25 10.54 -2.88
C THR A 59 3.01 10.02 -1.67
N MET A 60 3.00 10.79 -0.58
CA MET A 60 3.60 10.41 0.70
C MET A 60 2.53 10.08 1.75
N LEU A 61 2.62 8.88 2.31
CA LEU A 61 1.73 8.40 3.36
C LEU A 61 2.46 8.20 4.68
N LYS A 62 1.86 8.63 5.79
CA LYS A 62 2.27 8.26 7.14
C LYS A 62 1.32 7.20 7.69
N LEU A 63 1.85 6.01 7.95
CA LEU A 63 1.12 4.90 8.54
C LEU A 63 1.41 4.82 10.04
N THR A 64 0.38 4.54 10.85
CA THR A 64 0.52 4.18 12.26
C THR A 64 -0.04 2.77 12.43
N PHE A 65 0.81 1.85 12.88
CA PHE A 65 0.44 0.46 13.10
C PHE A 65 -0.14 0.27 14.51
N ALA A 66 -0.94 -0.78 14.69
CA ALA A 66 -1.38 -1.18 16.01
C ALA A 66 -0.18 -1.55 16.92
N PRO A 67 -0.29 -1.37 18.26
CA PRO A 67 0.75 -1.75 19.21
C PRO A 67 1.16 -3.23 19.15
#